data_AF-A0A2E2JMS6-F1
#
_entry.id   AF-A0A2E2JMS6-F1
#
_cell.length_a   1.000
_cell.length_b   1.000
_cell.length_c   1.000
_cell.angle_alpha   90.00
_cell.angle_beta   90.00
_cell.angle_gamma   90.00
#
_symmetry.space_group_name_H-M   'P 1'
#
loop_
_entity.id
_entity.type
_entity.pdbx_description
1 polymer ?
#
loop_
_entity_poly.entity_id
_entity_poly.type
_entity_poly.pdbx_seq_one_letter_code
_entity_poly.pdbx_strand_id
1 'polypeptide(L)'
;MQSLALDIVAKAAAAAASPAVEDPCFGAWTPLQAFGLSVTTRVGQALPGVIAIGLEADPRLKVLQETRLPITATALSIGDQDTARNVVLGDEERPVRYLAVDLIVIDRTTGHATLLDVKRGSALYSSRARLDLCTAMAACSLTAPAALRRVKVSIASASWGIIDLAGAAGFAKDRSVSGAGIDAFFDVPITPLIELFNQTIETGYGAEMRRLAGHLFDTPDVTQGGSDEWTESDGQAPRELTVRSPRSVMSVGCAPRLPQRLIGPHERRRLALVSGSGSRSRQRGRT
;
A
#
# COMPACT_ATOMS: atom_id res chain seq x y z
N MET A 1 12.43 -10.38 12.27
CA MET A 1 12.53 -9.62 11.00
C MET A 1 13.50 -10.27 10.01
N GLN A 2 14.77 -10.47 10.37
CA GLN A 2 15.76 -11.12 9.50
C GLN A 2 15.33 -12.50 8.99
N SER A 3 14.78 -13.35 9.86
CA SER A 3 14.27 -14.68 9.45
C SER A 3 13.16 -14.61 8.39
N LEU A 4 12.27 -13.61 8.45
CA LEU A 4 11.22 -13.41 7.43
C LEU A 4 11.84 -13.01 6.08
N ALA A 5 12.79 -12.07 6.09
CA ALA A 5 13.47 -11.64 4.88
C ALA A 5 14.24 -12.79 4.21
N LEU A 6 15.00 -13.58 5.00
CA LEU A 6 15.73 -14.73 4.48
C LEU A 6 14.81 -15.83 3.96
N ASP A 7 13.68 -16.08 4.64
CA ASP A 7 12.66 -17.03 4.17
C ASP A 7 12.03 -16.61 2.83
N ILE A 8 11.79 -15.31 2.61
CA ILE A 8 11.34 -14.78 1.32
C ILE A 8 12.34 -15.10 0.20
N VAL A 9 13.63 -14.82 0.43
CA VAL A 9 14.70 -15.09 -0.53
C VAL A 9 14.79 -16.59 -0.82
N ALA A 10 14.80 -17.43 0.22
CA ALA A 10 14.89 -18.88 0.08
C ALA A 10 13.68 -19.47 -0.70
N LYS A 11 12.46 -19.02 -0.40
CA LYS A 11 11.25 -19.44 -1.12
C LYS A 11 11.25 -18.96 -2.57
N ALA A 12 11.76 -17.76 -2.83
CA ALA A 12 11.89 -17.27 -4.20
C ALA A 12 12.92 -18.08 -4.99
N ALA A 13 14.06 -18.41 -4.39
CA ALA A 13 15.09 -19.24 -4.98
C ALA A 13 14.57 -20.64 -5.33
N ALA A 14 13.86 -21.27 -4.39
CA ALA A 14 13.24 -22.57 -4.60
C ALA A 14 12.23 -22.56 -5.75
N ALA A 15 11.42 -21.51 -5.86
CA ALA A 15 10.47 -21.34 -6.96
C ALA A 15 11.18 -21.14 -8.32
N ALA A 16 12.30 -20.43 -8.33
CA ALA A 16 13.07 -20.13 -9.54
C ALA A 16 13.89 -21.33 -10.06
N ALA A 17 14.30 -22.25 -9.18
CA ALA A 17 15.05 -23.45 -9.54
C ALA A 17 14.22 -24.49 -10.33
N SER A 18 12.89 -24.39 -10.30
CA SER A 18 11.97 -25.26 -11.04
C SER A 18 10.98 -24.42 -11.85
N PRO A 19 11.42 -23.70 -12.90
CA PRO A 19 10.49 -22.93 -13.73
C PRO A 19 9.55 -23.92 -14.45
N ALA A 20 8.24 -23.72 -14.29
CA ALA A 20 7.24 -24.62 -14.86
C ALA A 20 7.22 -24.60 -16.40
N VAL A 21 7.65 -23.48 -17.00
CA VAL A 21 7.75 -23.25 -18.44
C VAL A 21 8.94 -22.30 -18.67
N GLU A 22 9.79 -22.60 -19.64
CA GLU A 22 10.85 -21.69 -20.09
C GLU A 22 10.24 -20.50 -20.83
N ASP A 23 10.64 -19.28 -20.47
CA ASP A 23 10.18 -18.07 -21.14
C ASP A 23 10.95 -17.92 -22.46
N PRO A 24 10.30 -17.94 -23.64
CA PRO A 24 10.99 -17.86 -24.94
C PRO A 24 11.83 -16.60 -25.14
N CYS A 25 11.51 -15.51 -24.42
CA CYS A 25 12.27 -14.26 -24.49
C CYS A 25 13.54 -14.30 -23.63
N PHE A 26 13.57 -15.12 -22.58
CA PHE A 26 14.68 -15.18 -21.63
C PHE A 26 15.51 -16.47 -21.75
N GLY A 27 14.96 -17.55 -22.30
CA GLY A 27 15.64 -18.82 -22.49
C GLY A 27 16.30 -19.31 -21.21
N ALA A 28 17.61 -19.59 -21.28
CA ALA A 28 18.43 -19.97 -20.13
C ALA A 28 18.40 -18.96 -18.96
N TRP A 29 18.05 -17.68 -19.20
CA TRP A 29 17.94 -16.65 -18.16
C TRP A 29 16.59 -16.69 -17.41
N THR A 30 15.66 -17.56 -17.80
CA THR A 30 14.33 -17.71 -17.16
C THR A 30 14.43 -17.86 -15.63
N PRO A 31 15.33 -18.66 -15.04
CA PRO A 31 15.45 -18.78 -13.59
C PRO A 31 15.79 -17.45 -12.90
N LEU A 32 16.66 -16.63 -13.49
CA LEU A 32 17.04 -15.32 -12.93
C LEU A 32 15.88 -14.33 -12.97
N GLN A 33 15.15 -14.30 -14.09
CA GLN A 33 13.95 -13.47 -14.24
C GLN A 33 12.86 -13.90 -13.24
N ALA A 34 12.57 -15.20 -13.16
CA ALA A 34 11.60 -15.77 -12.23
C ALA A 34 11.96 -15.48 -10.77
N PHE A 35 13.25 -15.58 -10.41
CA PHE A 35 13.72 -15.24 -9.07
C PHE A 35 13.48 -13.77 -8.73
N GLY A 36 13.89 -12.84 -9.60
CA GLY A 36 13.68 -11.40 -9.40
C GLY A 36 12.21 -11.02 -9.23
N LEU A 37 11.33 -11.55 -10.09
CA LEU A 37 9.89 -11.34 -10.00
C LEU A 37 9.29 -11.92 -8.71
N SER A 38 9.72 -13.13 -8.33
CA SER A 38 9.27 -13.81 -7.12
C SER A 38 9.67 -13.06 -5.85
N VAL A 39 10.91 -12.60 -5.75
CA VAL A 39 11.38 -11.76 -4.63
C VAL A 39 10.57 -10.47 -4.55
N THR A 40 10.46 -9.73 -5.66
CA THR A 40 9.73 -8.44 -5.69
C THR A 40 8.27 -8.62 -5.22
N THR A 41 7.61 -9.67 -5.69
CA THR A 41 6.21 -9.98 -5.32
C THR A 41 6.08 -10.29 -3.84
N ARG A 42 6.94 -11.17 -3.31
CA ARG A 42 6.90 -11.61 -1.91
C ARG A 42 7.29 -10.51 -0.94
N VAL A 43 8.26 -9.67 -1.29
CA VAL A 43 8.63 -8.46 -0.54
C VAL A 43 7.41 -7.54 -0.43
N GLY A 44 6.76 -7.26 -1.56
CA GLY A 44 5.55 -6.44 -1.59
C GLY A 44 4.42 -6.98 -0.71
N GLN A 45 4.23 -8.30 -0.71
CA GLN A 45 3.24 -8.98 0.15
C GLN A 45 3.60 -8.94 1.64
N ALA A 46 4.88 -8.94 1.99
CA ALA A 46 5.33 -8.92 3.39
C ALA A 46 5.30 -7.52 4.03
N LEU A 47 5.34 -6.44 3.23
CA LEU A 47 5.41 -5.06 3.71
C LEU A 47 4.33 -4.69 4.74
N PRO A 48 3.03 -5.00 4.55
CA PRO A 48 2.01 -4.78 5.57
C PRO A 48 2.38 -5.39 6.93
N GLY A 49 2.86 -6.63 6.93
CA GLY A 49 3.26 -7.33 8.16
C GLY A 49 4.48 -6.71 8.83
N VAL A 50 5.45 -6.23 8.06
CA VAL A 50 6.61 -5.50 8.60
C VAL A 50 6.16 -4.22 9.29
N ILE A 51 5.28 -3.44 8.65
CA ILE A 51 4.71 -2.22 9.22
C ILE A 51 3.91 -2.54 10.49
N ALA A 52 3.10 -3.60 10.46
CA ALA A 52 2.30 -4.04 11.60
C ALA A 52 3.16 -4.36 12.82
N ILE A 53 4.27 -5.09 12.64
CA ILE A 53 5.21 -5.41 13.73
C ILE A 53 5.74 -4.13 14.40
N GLY A 54 6.11 -3.11 13.62
CA GLY A 54 6.56 -1.83 14.16
C GLY A 54 5.48 -1.12 14.96
N LEU A 55 4.26 -1.08 14.42
CA LEU A 55 3.11 -0.44 15.05
C LEU A 55 2.62 -1.15 16.33
N GLU A 56 2.67 -2.48 16.36
CA GLU A 56 2.25 -3.30 17.50
C GLU A 56 3.17 -3.16 18.71
N ALA A 57 4.39 -2.64 18.52
CA ALA A 57 5.29 -2.30 19.62
C ALA A 57 4.76 -1.13 20.48
N ASP A 58 3.88 -0.29 19.94
CA ASP A 58 3.23 0.79 20.68
C ASP A 58 1.91 0.31 21.33
N PRO A 59 1.79 0.27 22.66
CA PRO A 59 0.59 -0.21 23.35
C PRO A 59 -0.64 0.67 23.12
N ARG A 60 -0.47 1.91 22.63
CA ARG A 60 -1.58 2.81 22.27
C ARG A 60 -2.30 2.34 21.01
N LEU A 61 -1.63 1.53 20.18
CA LEU A 61 -2.14 1.08 18.91
C LEU A 61 -2.63 -0.37 19.00
N LYS A 62 -3.67 -0.68 18.23
CA LYS A 62 -4.07 -2.05 17.92
C LYS A 62 -4.10 -2.17 16.41
N VAL A 63 -3.37 -3.13 15.87
CA VAL A 63 -3.30 -3.38 14.44
C VAL A 63 -4.13 -4.62 14.12
N LEU A 64 -4.91 -4.56 13.06
CA LEU A 64 -5.52 -5.72 12.43
C LEU A 64 -4.97 -5.81 11.01
N GLN A 65 -4.56 -6.99 10.59
CA GLN A 65 -3.98 -7.23 9.26
C GLN A 65 -4.98 -7.96 8.38
N GLU A 66 -4.93 -7.71 7.06
CA GLU A 66 -5.71 -8.39 6.01
C GLU A 66 -7.20 -8.56 6.35
N THR A 67 -7.78 -7.55 7.00
CA THR A 67 -9.13 -7.65 7.55
C THR A 67 -10.15 -7.39 6.46
N ARG A 68 -11.03 -8.37 6.23
CA ARG A 68 -12.11 -8.25 5.26
C ARG A 68 -13.27 -7.43 5.84
N LEU A 69 -13.45 -6.23 5.31
CA LEU A 69 -14.57 -5.36 5.67
C LEU A 69 -15.69 -5.42 4.62
N PRO A 70 -16.96 -5.46 5.06
CA PRO A 70 -18.09 -5.43 4.15
C PRO A 70 -18.26 -4.04 3.53
N ILE A 71 -18.70 -4.00 2.27
CA ILE A 71 -19.15 -2.80 1.58
C ILE A 71 -20.62 -3.00 1.22
N THR A 72 -21.47 -2.04 1.58
CA THR A 72 -22.90 -2.04 1.25
C THR A 72 -23.19 -1.13 0.06
N ALA A 73 -24.38 -1.25 -0.55
CA ALA A 73 -24.75 -0.38 -1.67
C ALA A 73 -24.89 1.07 -1.19
N THR A 74 -25.44 1.28 0.01
CA THR A 74 -25.50 2.61 0.63
C THR A 74 -24.11 3.21 0.85
N ALA A 75 -23.14 2.42 1.30
CA ALA A 75 -21.78 2.90 1.50
C ALA A 75 -21.13 3.38 0.19
N LEU A 76 -21.44 2.72 -0.94
CA LEU A 76 -20.94 3.12 -2.26
C LEU A 76 -21.66 4.36 -2.81
N SER A 77 -22.96 4.51 -2.53
CA SER A 77 -23.76 5.63 -3.06
C SER A 77 -23.47 6.97 -2.38
N ILE A 78 -22.99 6.96 -1.12
CA ILE A 78 -22.57 8.16 -0.39
C ILE A 78 -21.38 8.85 -1.09
N GLY A 79 -20.58 8.12 -1.88
CA GLY A 79 -19.48 8.69 -2.65
C GLY A 79 -18.23 8.95 -1.81
N ASP A 80 -17.55 10.07 -2.06
CA ASP A 80 -16.26 10.38 -1.44
C ASP A 80 -16.35 10.64 0.08
N GLN A 81 -15.19 10.59 0.72
CA GLN A 81 -15.06 10.71 2.18
C GLN A 81 -15.44 12.11 2.72
N ASP A 82 -15.42 13.15 1.89
CA ASP A 82 -15.79 14.50 2.31
C ASP A 82 -17.31 14.61 2.51
N THR A 83 -18.08 13.88 1.70
CA THR A 83 -19.53 13.70 1.88
C THR A 83 -19.85 12.72 3.01
N ALA A 84 -18.97 11.74 3.23
CA ALA A 84 -19.18 10.65 4.17
C ALA A 84 -18.76 10.93 5.63
N ARG A 85 -18.22 12.11 5.91
CA ARG A 85 -17.78 12.48 7.26
C ARG A 85 -18.94 12.43 8.26
N ASN A 86 -18.70 11.74 9.37
CA ASN A 86 -19.63 11.54 10.49
C ASN A 86 -20.84 10.64 10.16
N VAL A 87 -20.85 10.00 8.97
CA VAL A 87 -21.84 8.97 8.67
C VAL A 87 -21.25 7.62 9.08
N VAL A 88 -21.90 6.97 10.03
CA VAL A 88 -21.61 5.58 10.39
C VAL A 88 -22.83 4.77 9.97
N LEU A 89 -22.60 3.80 9.09
CA LEU A 89 -23.66 2.91 8.67
C LEU A 89 -23.81 1.77 9.67
N GLY A 90 -25.07 1.45 9.99
CA GLY A 90 -25.42 0.25 10.74
C GLY A 90 -25.14 -1.02 9.94
N ASP A 91 -25.41 -2.17 10.55
CA ASP A 91 -25.07 -3.47 9.98
C ASP A 91 -26.27 -4.25 9.44
N GLU A 92 -27.39 -3.54 9.25
CA GLU A 92 -28.68 -4.03 8.74
C GLU A 92 -28.64 -4.39 7.25
N GLU A 93 -27.83 -3.68 6.46
CA GLU A 93 -27.77 -3.86 5.01
C GLU A 93 -26.84 -5.01 4.62
N ARG A 94 -27.29 -5.87 3.69
CA ARG A 94 -26.47 -6.96 3.15
C ARG A 94 -25.26 -6.39 2.39
N PRO A 95 -24.04 -6.91 2.62
CA PRO A 95 -22.87 -6.51 1.85
C PRO A 95 -23.01 -6.87 0.36
N VAL A 96 -22.68 -5.93 -0.53
CA VAL A 96 -22.61 -6.15 -1.98
C VAL A 96 -21.23 -6.64 -2.42
N ARG A 97 -20.17 -6.31 -1.65
CA ARG A 97 -18.82 -6.85 -1.82
C ARG A 97 -18.04 -6.75 -0.51
N TYR A 98 -16.83 -7.32 -0.50
CA TYR A 98 -15.88 -7.20 0.60
C TYR A 98 -14.55 -6.67 0.08
N LEU A 99 -13.87 -5.87 0.89
CA LEU A 99 -12.50 -5.42 0.65
C LEU A 99 -11.60 -6.00 1.73
N ALA A 100 -10.52 -6.65 1.35
CA ALA A 100 -9.43 -6.98 2.28
C ALA A 100 -8.57 -5.73 2.45
N VAL A 101 -8.59 -5.14 3.65
CA VAL A 101 -7.75 -3.99 3.98
C VAL A 101 -6.44 -4.50 4.54
N ASP A 102 -5.32 -4.05 3.99
CA ASP A 102 -3.99 -4.50 4.40
C ASP A 102 -3.76 -4.28 5.89
N LEU A 103 -4.05 -3.06 6.38
CA LEU A 103 -3.89 -2.68 7.79
C LEU A 103 -5.08 -1.86 8.28
N ILE A 104 -5.59 -2.20 9.46
CA ILE A 104 -6.48 -1.34 10.24
C ILE A 104 -5.75 -0.97 11.53
N VAL A 105 -5.35 0.29 11.64
CA VAL A 105 -4.63 0.81 12.80
C VAL A 105 -5.59 1.56 13.70
N ILE A 106 -5.85 1.02 14.88
CA ILE A 106 -6.79 1.57 15.86
C ILE A 106 -5.99 2.26 16.94
N ASP A 107 -6.19 3.58 17.07
CA ASP A 107 -5.68 4.34 18.19
C ASP A 107 -6.65 4.19 19.38
N ARG A 108 -6.21 3.49 20.42
CA ARG A 108 -7.00 3.21 21.62
C ARG A 108 -7.29 4.46 22.45
N THR A 109 -6.46 5.49 22.34
CA THR A 109 -6.63 6.77 23.05
C THR A 109 -7.76 7.59 22.44
N THR A 110 -7.89 7.59 21.11
CA THR A 110 -8.92 8.38 20.41
C THR A 110 -10.14 7.56 19.98
N GLY A 111 -10.06 6.23 20.03
CA GLY A 111 -11.09 5.33 19.53
C GLY A 111 -11.26 5.38 18.01
N HIS A 112 -10.26 5.89 17.27
CA HIS A 112 -10.31 6.04 15.82
C HIS A 112 -9.54 4.94 15.10
N ALA A 113 -10.08 4.43 14.00
CA ALA A 113 -9.38 3.50 13.11
C ALA A 113 -8.90 4.17 11.82
N THR A 114 -7.69 3.87 11.40
CA THR A 114 -7.16 4.24 10.08
C THR A 114 -7.02 2.98 9.23
N LEU A 115 -7.82 2.87 8.18
CA LEU A 115 -7.79 1.79 7.20
C LEU A 115 -6.73 2.13 6.14
N LEU A 116 -5.79 1.22 5.91
CA LEU A 116 -4.63 1.49 5.09
C LEU A 116 -4.43 0.36 4.09
N ASP A 117 -4.29 0.74 2.83
CA ASP A 117 -3.80 -0.13 1.77
C ASP A 117 -2.31 0.16 1.57
N VAL A 118 -1.47 -0.86 1.45
CA VAL A 118 -0.04 -0.70 1.29
C VAL A 118 0.33 -0.97 -0.16
N LYS A 119 0.93 0.00 -0.81
CA LYS A 119 1.43 -0.20 -2.17
C LYS A 119 2.58 -1.21 -2.17
N ARG A 120 2.38 -2.31 -2.89
CA ARG A 120 3.27 -3.49 -2.88
C ARG A 120 4.35 -3.49 -3.97
N GLY A 121 4.36 -2.50 -4.88
CA GLY A 121 5.28 -2.47 -6.00
C GLY A 121 5.46 -1.07 -6.59
N SER A 122 6.43 -0.91 -7.48
CA SER A 122 6.84 0.38 -8.06
C SER A 122 5.93 0.89 -9.19
N ALA A 123 5.18 0.00 -9.85
CA ALA A 123 4.35 0.36 -10.99
C ALA A 123 3.18 1.26 -10.59
N LEU A 124 2.92 2.33 -11.35
CA LEU A 124 1.76 3.21 -11.15
C LEU A 124 0.45 2.44 -11.25
N TYR A 125 -0.51 2.73 -10.37
CA TYR A 125 -1.87 2.24 -10.56
C TYR A 125 -2.50 2.97 -11.75
N SER A 126 -3.25 2.23 -12.58
CA SER A 126 -4.08 2.85 -13.61
C SER A 126 -5.10 3.82 -12.97
N SER A 127 -5.53 4.84 -13.71
CA SER A 127 -6.53 5.80 -13.21
C SER A 127 -7.81 5.11 -12.74
N ARG A 128 -8.24 4.06 -13.45
CA ARG A 128 -9.40 3.26 -13.06
C ARG A 128 -9.18 2.50 -11.75
N ALA A 129 -8.04 1.81 -11.61
CA ALA A 129 -7.73 1.06 -10.39
C ALA A 129 -7.61 1.98 -9.16
N ARG A 130 -7.03 3.17 -9.34
CA ARG A 130 -6.96 4.18 -8.26
C ARG A 130 -8.36 4.60 -7.81
N LEU A 131 -9.23 4.96 -8.76
CA LEU A 131 -10.60 5.37 -8.46
C LEU A 131 -11.36 4.24 -7.75
N ASP A 132 -11.30 3.03 -8.27
CA ASP A 132 -12.00 1.87 -7.71
C ASP A 132 -11.53 1.57 -6.27
N LEU A 133 -10.22 1.65 -5.99
CA LEU A 133 -9.67 1.49 -4.65
C LEU A 133 -10.10 2.63 -3.71
N CYS A 134 -10.00 3.89 -4.13
CA CYS A 134 -10.42 5.02 -3.32
C CYS A 134 -11.91 4.94 -2.95
N THR A 135 -12.78 4.61 -3.92
CA THR A 135 -14.20 4.41 -3.67
C THR A 135 -14.45 3.22 -2.72
N ALA A 136 -13.71 2.12 -2.87
CA ALA A 136 -13.83 0.97 -1.98
C ALA A 136 -13.41 1.30 -0.55
N MET A 137 -12.27 1.97 -0.36
CA MET A 137 -11.73 2.36 0.95
C MET A 137 -12.62 3.39 1.63
N ALA A 138 -13.15 4.36 0.89
CA ALA A 138 -14.13 5.32 1.40
C ALA A 138 -15.38 4.62 1.92
N ALA A 139 -16.00 3.75 1.11
CA ALA A 139 -17.17 2.99 1.51
C ALA A 139 -16.89 2.07 2.72
N CYS A 140 -15.75 1.37 2.73
CA CYS A 140 -15.32 0.55 3.87
C CYS A 140 -15.17 1.35 5.17
N SER A 141 -14.71 2.60 5.10
CA SER A 141 -14.56 3.42 6.31
C SER A 141 -15.90 3.73 7.00
N LEU A 142 -17.01 3.73 6.26
CA LEU A 142 -18.36 3.97 6.80
C LEU A 142 -18.97 2.76 7.48
N THR A 143 -18.64 1.57 6.99
CA THR A 143 -19.12 0.29 7.53
C THR A 143 -18.20 -0.27 8.61
N ALA A 144 -16.94 0.21 8.67
CA ALA A 144 -15.93 -0.28 9.61
C ALA A 144 -16.38 -0.29 11.08
N PRO A 145 -17.03 0.75 11.64
CA PRO A 145 -17.42 0.74 13.05
C PRO A 145 -18.39 -0.38 13.40
N ALA A 146 -19.36 -0.66 12.52
CA ALA A 146 -20.33 -1.73 12.74
C ALA A 146 -19.72 -3.11 12.47
N ALA A 147 -18.92 -3.24 11.41
CA ALA A 147 -18.22 -4.48 11.07
C ALA A 147 -17.22 -4.92 12.16
N LEU A 148 -16.42 -3.99 12.68
CA LEU A 148 -15.43 -4.29 13.73
C LEU A 148 -16.08 -4.63 15.06
N ARG A 149 -17.27 -4.09 15.34
CA ARG A 149 -18.04 -4.43 16.56
C ARG A 149 -18.39 -5.92 16.61
N ARG A 150 -18.69 -6.54 15.46
CA ARG A 150 -18.98 -7.98 15.35
C ARG A 150 -17.80 -8.86 15.77
N VAL A 151 -16.57 -8.36 15.63
CA VAL A 151 -15.34 -9.02 16.10
C VAL A 151 -14.85 -8.45 17.43
N LYS A 152 -15.75 -7.87 18.24
CA LYS A 152 -15.50 -7.33 19.58
C LYS A 152 -14.46 -6.19 19.60
N VAL A 153 -14.41 -5.40 18.53
CA VAL A 153 -13.57 -4.21 18.42
C VAL A 153 -14.47 -2.99 18.26
N SER A 154 -14.51 -2.13 19.28
CA SER A 154 -15.29 -0.90 19.25
C SER A 154 -14.43 0.28 18.82
N ILE A 155 -14.90 1.01 17.80
CA ILE A 155 -14.31 2.26 17.34
C ILE A 155 -15.41 3.31 17.19
N ALA A 156 -15.07 4.59 17.40
CA ALA A 156 -15.99 5.71 17.27
C ALA A 156 -16.13 6.15 15.80
N SER A 157 -15.04 6.11 15.04
CA SER A 157 -14.99 6.53 13.64
C SER A 157 -13.81 5.91 12.94
N ALA A 158 -13.84 5.94 11.61
CA ALA A 158 -12.74 5.46 10.78
C ALA A 158 -12.38 6.47 9.68
N SER A 159 -11.13 6.43 9.25
CA SER A 159 -10.61 7.11 8.06
C SER A 159 -9.82 6.13 7.22
N TRP A 160 -9.46 6.50 5.99
CA TRP A 160 -8.69 5.63 5.12
C TRP A 160 -7.54 6.37 4.43
N GLY A 161 -6.50 5.63 4.07
CA GLY A 161 -5.34 6.15 3.35
C GLY A 161 -4.56 5.06 2.62
N ILE A 162 -3.54 5.48 1.88
CA ILE A 162 -2.61 4.59 1.18
C ILE A 162 -1.21 4.79 1.74
N ILE A 163 -0.52 3.71 2.10
CA ILE A 163 0.92 3.77 2.36
C ILE A 163 1.65 3.64 1.02
N ASP A 164 2.33 4.70 0.61
CA ASP A 164 3.11 4.76 -0.62
C ASP A 164 4.58 4.99 -0.28
N LEU A 165 5.28 3.92 0.09
CA LEU A 165 6.68 4.00 0.52
C LEU A 165 7.60 4.58 -0.56
N ALA A 166 7.31 4.29 -1.83
CA ALA A 166 8.13 4.72 -2.98
C ALA A 166 7.69 6.07 -3.58
N GLY A 167 6.53 6.60 -3.20
CA GLY A 167 6.00 7.86 -3.75
C GLY A 167 5.52 7.78 -5.20
N ALA A 168 5.32 6.56 -5.73
CA ALA A 168 5.04 6.28 -7.14
C ALA A 168 3.63 5.72 -7.36
N ALA A 169 2.71 5.87 -6.40
CA ALA A 169 1.36 5.32 -6.52
C ALA A 169 0.44 6.16 -7.40
N GLY A 170 0.72 7.45 -7.52
CA GLY A 170 -0.14 8.42 -8.18
C GLY A 170 -1.40 8.77 -7.37
N PHE A 171 -1.48 8.43 -6.08
CA PHE A 171 -2.53 8.92 -5.20
C PHE A 171 -2.25 10.36 -4.77
N ALA A 172 -3.30 11.08 -4.39
CA ALA A 172 -3.16 12.44 -3.88
C ALA A 172 -2.40 12.43 -2.54
N LYS A 173 -1.49 13.40 -2.34
CA LYS A 173 -0.62 13.47 -1.15
C LYS A 173 -1.40 13.55 0.16
N ASP A 174 -2.61 14.08 0.10
CA ASP A 174 -3.52 14.22 1.22
C ASP A 174 -4.22 12.89 1.58
N ARG A 175 -4.08 11.84 0.77
CA ARG A 175 -4.58 10.48 1.00
C ARG A 175 -3.45 9.45 1.11
N SER A 176 -2.20 9.89 1.11
CA SER A 176 -1.04 9.01 1.12
C SER A 176 -0.08 9.32 2.27
N VAL A 177 0.49 8.26 2.82
CA VAL A 177 1.59 8.30 3.78
C VAL A 177 2.83 7.82 3.04
N SER A 178 3.78 8.72 2.84
CA SER A 178 5.07 8.39 2.21
C SER A 178 5.98 7.66 3.18
N GLY A 179 6.99 6.93 2.67
CA GLY A 179 8.02 6.30 3.51
C GLY A 179 8.67 7.28 4.49
N ALA A 180 9.11 8.45 4.01
CA ALA A 180 9.70 9.50 4.85
C ALA A 180 8.74 10.11 5.90
N GLY A 181 7.44 9.88 5.77
CA GLY A 181 6.42 10.46 6.65
C GLY A 181 5.78 9.43 7.59
N ILE A 182 6.11 8.14 7.46
CA ILE A 182 5.40 7.07 8.15
C ILE A 182 5.60 7.15 9.67
N ASP A 183 6.81 7.42 10.13
CA ASP A 183 7.11 7.52 11.56
C ASP A 183 6.39 8.70 12.20
N ALA A 184 6.40 9.86 11.55
CA ALA A 184 5.70 11.04 12.02
C ALA A 184 4.17 10.88 12.00
N PHE A 185 3.65 10.10 11.04
CA PHE A 185 2.22 9.83 10.92
C PHE A 185 1.69 9.02 12.11
N PHE A 186 2.43 7.99 12.54
CA PHE A 186 2.04 7.11 13.64
C PHE A 186 2.61 7.51 15.00
N ASP A 187 3.68 8.30 15.03
CA ASP A 187 4.53 8.56 16.22
C ASP A 187 5.14 7.25 16.75
N VAL A 188 5.72 6.47 15.82
CA VAL A 188 6.36 5.16 16.05
C VAL A 188 7.54 5.01 15.08
N PRO A 189 8.72 4.51 15.50
CA PRO A 189 9.89 4.34 14.62
C PRO A 189 9.78 3.07 13.77
N ILE A 190 9.08 3.16 12.64
CA ILE A 190 8.84 2.06 11.70
C ILE A 190 9.91 2.02 10.61
N THR A 191 10.43 3.18 10.18
CA THR A 191 11.46 3.30 9.13
C THR A 191 12.67 2.39 9.37
N PRO A 192 13.27 2.34 10.58
CA PRO A 192 14.43 1.46 10.82
C PRO A 192 14.12 -0.02 10.62
N LEU A 193 12.87 -0.44 10.88
CA LEU A 193 12.44 -1.82 10.69
C LEU A 193 12.30 -2.17 9.20
N ILE A 194 11.75 -1.25 8.41
CA ILE A 194 11.63 -1.38 6.95
C ILE A 194 13.03 -1.40 6.32
N GLU A 195 13.93 -0.52 6.75
CA GLU A 195 15.31 -0.47 6.27
C GLU A 195 16.06 -1.77 6.57
N LEU A 196 15.97 -2.28 7.80
CA LEU A 196 16.58 -3.57 8.17
C LEU A 196 16.02 -4.72 7.34
N PHE A 197 14.71 -4.73 7.09
CA PHE A 197 14.06 -5.72 6.24
C PHE A 197 14.61 -5.66 4.80
N ASN A 198 14.64 -4.47 4.20
CA ASN A 198 15.13 -4.26 2.84
C ASN A 198 16.62 -4.62 2.69
N GLN A 199 17.47 -4.21 3.64
CA GLN A 199 18.90 -4.55 3.64
C GLN A 199 19.13 -6.07 3.72
N THR A 200 18.32 -6.77 4.51
CA THR A 200 18.42 -8.23 4.63
C THR A 200 17.98 -8.91 3.32
N ILE A 201 16.91 -8.42 2.69
CA ILE A 201 16.48 -8.88 1.36
C ILE A 201 17.57 -8.64 0.32
N GLU A 202 18.14 -7.44 0.26
CA GLU A 202 19.17 -7.06 -0.70
C GLU A 202 20.41 -7.95 -0.59
N THR A 203 20.86 -8.19 0.64
CA THR A 203 22.00 -9.08 0.91
C THR A 203 21.72 -10.51 0.44
N GLY A 204 20.55 -11.08 0.80
CA GLY A 204 20.17 -12.43 0.40
C GLY A 204 19.95 -12.56 -1.11
N TYR A 205 19.29 -11.57 -1.72
CA TYR A 205 19.06 -11.48 -3.15
C TYR A 205 20.38 -11.44 -3.93
N GLY A 206 21.33 -10.60 -3.52
CA GLY A 206 22.63 -10.48 -4.20
C GLY A 206 23.50 -11.73 -4.06
N ALA A 207 23.42 -12.45 -2.93
CA ALA A 207 24.09 -13.75 -2.78
C ALA A 207 23.49 -14.79 -3.73
N GLU A 208 22.16 -14.87 -3.79
CA GLU A 208 21.46 -15.87 -4.59
C GLU A 208 21.52 -15.59 -6.10
N MET A 209 21.40 -14.32 -6.51
CA MET A 209 21.61 -13.92 -7.92
C MET A 209 22.99 -14.34 -8.43
N ARG A 210 24.04 -14.14 -7.62
CA ARG A 210 25.40 -14.56 -7.99
C ARG A 210 25.50 -16.07 -8.13
N ARG A 211 24.86 -16.83 -7.23
CA ARG A 211 24.81 -18.30 -7.30
C ARG A 211 24.11 -18.78 -8.57
N LEU A 212 22.93 -18.22 -8.88
CA LEU A 212 22.16 -18.56 -10.07
C LEU A 212 22.88 -18.17 -11.37
N ALA A 213 23.49 -16.98 -11.41
CA ALA A 213 24.28 -16.53 -12.56
C ALA A 213 25.53 -17.42 -12.78
N GLY A 214 26.22 -17.82 -11.70
CA GLY A 214 27.37 -18.72 -11.79
C GLY A 214 27.03 -20.02 -12.53
N HIS A 215 25.89 -20.64 -12.21
CA HIS A 215 25.43 -21.85 -12.91
C HIS A 215 25.22 -21.67 -14.41
N LEU A 216 24.81 -20.48 -14.85
CA LEU A 216 24.60 -20.17 -16.28
C LEU A 216 25.93 -19.98 -17.02
N PHE A 217 26.96 -19.46 -16.35
CA PHE A 217 28.29 -19.30 -16.93
C PHE A 217 29.13 -20.60 -16.87
N ASP A 218 28.83 -21.50 -15.93
CA ASP A 218 29.46 -22.82 -15.83
C ASP A 218 28.83 -23.87 -16.76
N THR A 219 27.72 -23.54 -17.43
CA THR A 219 27.13 -24.44 -18.44
C THR A 219 27.92 -24.28 -19.74
N PRO A 220 28.58 -25.33 -20.28
CA PRO A 220 29.30 -25.22 -21.53
C PRO A 220 28.35 -24.85 -22.67
N ASP A 221 28.84 -23.94 -23.50
CA ASP A 221 28.22 -23.26 -24.62
C ASP A 221 27.29 -24.15 -25.48
N VAL A 222 25.98 -23.88 -25.44
CA VAL A 222 25.04 -24.35 -26.46
C VAL A 222 25.00 -23.30 -27.58
N THR A 223 26.14 -23.08 -28.25
CA THR A 223 26.25 -22.33 -29.51
C THR A 223 25.99 -23.22 -30.73
N GLN A 224 25.18 -24.27 -30.60
CA GLN A 224 24.64 -25.01 -31.73
C GLN A 224 23.12 -24.80 -31.84
N GLY A 225 22.76 -23.68 -32.44
CA GLY A 225 21.38 -23.38 -32.83
C GLY A 225 21.35 -22.36 -33.94
N GLY A 226 21.52 -22.84 -35.18
CA GLY A 226 21.04 -22.19 -36.41
C GLY A 226 21.73 -20.87 -36.80
N SER A 227 22.73 -20.98 -37.68
CA SER A 227 23.08 -19.89 -38.58
C SER A 227 21.92 -19.63 -39.55
N ASP A 228 20.88 -18.94 -39.11
CA ASP A 228 19.91 -18.34 -40.03
C ASP A 228 20.38 -16.93 -40.39
N GLU A 229 20.62 -16.82 -41.67
CA GLU A 229 21.15 -15.73 -42.45
C GLU A 229 20.33 -14.44 -42.24
N TRP A 230 20.88 -13.51 -41.47
CA TRP A 230 20.37 -12.14 -41.38
C TRP A 230 20.69 -11.42 -42.70
N THR A 231 19.68 -11.27 -43.55
CA THR A 231 19.72 -10.36 -44.69
C THR A 231 19.44 -8.94 -44.20
N GLU A 232 20.41 -8.05 -44.40
CA GLU A 232 20.25 -6.61 -44.21
C GLU A 232 19.13 -6.09 -45.12
N SER A 233 18.12 -5.46 -44.53
CA SER A 233 17.19 -4.58 -45.24
C SER A 233 17.37 -3.16 -44.73
N ASP A 234 17.79 -2.31 -45.66
CA ASP A 234 17.98 -0.88 -45.52
C ASP A 234 16.76 -0.12 -44.95
N GLY A 235 17.07 0.80 -44.02
CA GLY A 235 16.63 2.19 -44.06
C GLY A 235 15.15 2.53 -43.88
N GLN A 236 14.80 3.06 -42.70
CA GLN A 236 14.01 4.31 -42.60
C GLN A 236 14.06 4.98 -41.21
N ALA A 237 14.18 6.31 -41.25
CA ALA A 237 14.48 7.26 -40.18
C ALA A 237 13.44 7.37 -39.03
N PRO A 238 13.84 7.91 -37.85
CA PRO A 238 12.94 8.05 -36.70
C PRO A 238 11.90 9.16 -36.89
N ARG A 239 10.64 8.87 -36.55
CA ARG A 239 9.58 9.88 -36.40
C ARG A 239 9.53 10.36 -34.96
N GLU A 240 9.82 11.65 -34.75
CA GLU A 240 9.56 12.38 -33.52
C GLU A 240 8.07 12.37 -33.17
N LEU A 241 7.75 11.97 -31.93
CA LEU A 241 6.41 12.06 -31.37
C LEU A 241 6.37 13.19 -30.33
N THR A 242 6.08 14.40 -30.80
CA THR A 242 5.71 15.54 -29.95
C THR A 242 4.38 15.26 -29.23
N VAL A 243 4.42 15.05 -27.91
CA VAL A 243 3.23 15.00 -27.06
C VAL A 243 2.88 16.42 -26.60
N ARG A 244 1.74 16.92 -27.09
CA ARG A 244 1.15 18.20 -26.68
C ARG A 244 0.57 18.11 -25.27
N SER A 245 0.90 19.09 -24.43
CA SER A 245 0.20 19.36 -23.16
C SER A 245 -1.25 19.81 -23.41
N PRO A 246 -2.24 19.32 -22.65
CA PRO A 246 -3.54 19.95 -22.61
C PRO A 246 -3.54 21.13 -21.63
N ARG A 247 -4.14 22.23 -22.12
CA ARG A 247 -4.32 23.52 -21.44
C ARG A 247 -5.18 23.40 -20.18
N SER A 248 -4.79 24.24 -19.22
CA SER A 248 -5.57 24.69 -18.07
C SER A 248 -6.94 25.22 -18.51
N VAL A 249 -8.01 24.72 -17.89
CA VAL A 249 -9.35 25.31 -17.95
C VAL A 249 -9.68 25.82 -16.55
N MET A 250 -9.68 27.14 -16.40
CA MET A 250 -10.30 27.83 -15.26
C MET A 250 -11.81 27.91 -15.49
N SER A 251 -12.60 27.68 -14.43
CA SER A 251 -13.86 28.35 -14.02
C SER A 251 -14.58 27.41 -13.02
N VAL A 252 -15.37 27.77 -12.00
CA VAL A 252 -15.99 29.00 -11.47
C VAL A 252 -16.04 28.84 -9.93
N GLY A 253 -16.02 29.94 -9.20
CA GLY A 253 -15.98 29.99 -7.75
C GLY A 253 -17.14 29.30 -7.01
N CYS A 254 -16.74 28.51 -6.03
CA CYS A 254 -17.42 28.31 -4.75
C CYS A 254 -16.28 28.26 -3.72
N ALA A 255 -16.44 28.89 -2.55
CA ALA A 255 -15.37 29.03 -1.55
C ALA A 255 -14.57 27.72 -1.34
N PRO A 256 -13.23 27.75 -1.25
CA PRO A 256 -12.42 26.54 -1.24
C PRO A 256 -12.69 25.72 0.02
N ARG A 257 -13.54 24.70 -0.09
CA ARG A 257 -13.60 23.61 0.89
C ARG A 257 -12.39 22.73 0.59
N LEU A 258 -11.28 22.98 1.30
CA LEU A 258 -10.04 22.21 1.14
C LEU A 258 -10.35 20.73 1.40
N PRO A 259 -9.99 19.81 0.48
CA PRO A 259 -10.08 18.38 0.75
C PRO A 259 -9.26 18.08 2.01
N GLN A 260 -9.91 17.51 3.03
CA GLN A 260 -9.26 17.37 4.33
C GLN A 260 -8.30 16.18 4.31
N ARG A 261 -7.00 16.50 4.35
CA ARG A 261 -5.87 15.59 4.48
C ARG A 261 -6.09 14.51 5.53
N LEU A 262 -5.59 13.31 5.23
CA LEU A 262 -5.48 12.17 6.12
C LEU A 262 -4.74 12.58 7.40
N ILE A 263 -5.43 12.47 8.53
CA ILE A 263 -4.90 12.81 9.85
C ILE A 263 -4.47 11.52 10.53
N GLY A 264 -3.17 11.43 10.83
CA GLY A 264 -2.59 10.28 11.52
C GLY A 264 -2.96 10.21 13.01
N PRO A 265 -2.76 9.04 13.67
CA PRO A 265 -3.01 8.86 15.10
C PRO A 265 -2.35 9.93 15.97
N HIS A 266 -1.08 10.24 15.71
CA HIS A 266 -0.32 11.24 16.47
C HIS A 266 -0.99 12.62 16.47
N GLU A 267 -1.31 13.13 15.28
CA GLU A 267 -1.94 14.43 15.14
C GLU A 267 -3.35 14.44 15.76
N ARG A 268 -4.09 13.35 15.62
CA ARG A 268 -5.42 13.22 16.23
C ARG A 268 -5.36 13.27 17.76
N ARG A 269 -4.39 12.62 18.38
CA ARG A 269 -4.13 12.73 19.83
C ARG A 269 -3.85 14.17 20.24
N ARG A 270 -3.00 14.88 19.48
CA ARG A 270 -2.71 16.30 19.71
C ARG A 270 -3.96 17.18 19.64
N LEU A 271 -4.80 16.98 18.62
CA LEU A 271 -6.06 17.73 18.47
C LEU A 271 -7.08 17.44 19.59
N ALA A 272 -7.14 16.19 20.07
CA ALA A 272 -8.01 15.80 21.17
C ALA A 272 -7.61 16.50 22.49
N LEU A 273 -6.32 16.66 22.76
CA LEU A 273 -5.81 17.37 23.94
C LEU A 273 -6.18 18.86 23.92
N VAL A 274 -6.08 19.52 22.75
CA VAL A 274 -6.45 20.92 22.59
C VAL A 274 -7.96 21.13 22.72
N SER A 275 -8.77 20.16 22.26
CA SER A 275 -10.23 20.25 22.35
C SER A 275 -10.74 19.96 23.77
N GLY A 276 -10.03 19.12 24.54
CA GLY A 276 -10.37 18.77 25.92
C GLY A 276 -10.02 19.82 26.97
N SER A 277 -9.09 20.74 26.69
CA SER A 277 -8.70 21.82 27.61
C SER A 277 -9.70 22.99 27.65
N GLY A 278 -10.55 23.13 26.63
CA GLY A 278 -11.58 24.19 26.56
C GLY A 278 -12.89 23.88 27.32
N SER A 279 -13.18 22.62 27.65
CA SER A 279 -14.47 22.24 28.24
C SER A 279 -14.51 22.28 29.78
N ARG A 280 -13.36 22.41 30.46
CA ARG A 280 -13.30 22.46 31.94
C ARG A 280 -13.47 23.86 32.55
N SER A 281 -13.58 24.94 31.77
CA SER A 281 -13.69 26.31 32.31
C SER A 281 -15.12 26.89 32.42
N ARG A 282 -16.17 26.13 32.06
CA ARG A 282 -17.57 26.64 32.05
C ARG A 282 -18.52 26.05 33.11
N GLN A 283 -18.05 25.23 34.03
CA GLN A 283 -18.86 24.73 35.16
C GLN A 283 -18.29 25.13 36.53
N ARG A 284 -18.00 26.43 36.71
CA ARG A 284 -17.95 27.05 38.04
C ARG A 284 -18.58 28.43 37.93
N GLY A 285 -19.89 28.51 38.14
CA GLY A 285 -20.59 29.78 38.10
C GLY A 285 -22.08 29.63 37.82
N ARG A 286 -22.80 28.95 38.71
CA ARG A 286 -24.19 29.30 39.04
C ARG A 286 -24.53 28.68 40.40
N THR A 287 -24.47 29.60 41.36
CA THR A 287 -25.18 29.71 42.65
C THR A 287 -26.23 28.64 42.93
#